data_AF-A0A928KB65-F1
#
_entry.id   AF-A0A928KB65-F1
#
_cell.length_a   1.000
_cell.length_b   1.000
_cell.length_c   1.000
_cell.angle_alpha   90.00
_cell.angle_beta   90.00
_cell.angle_gamma   90.00
#
_symmetry.space_group_name_H-M   'P 1'
#
loop_
_entity.id
_entity.type
_entity.pdbx_description
1 polymer ?
#
loop_
_entity_poly.entity_id
_entity_poly.type
_entity_poly.pdbx_seq_one_letter_code
_entity_poly.pdbx_strand_id
1 'polypeptide(L)'
;MTQKETMLKKLSAAQFTLWEIHLYLDTHPWDLQMVDAHNKAAMRYKAILCEFEEKFCPLTAAKSQGFEWLKGPWPWEYEECGC
;
A
#
# COMPACT_ATOMS: atom_id res chain seq x y z
N MET A 1 -6.76 1.73 -17.31
CA MET A 1 -6.39 1.52 -15.89
C MET A 1 -7.20 0.35 -15.37
N THR A 2 -6.55 -0.73 -14.94
CA THR A 2 -7.24 -1.90 -14.38
C THR A 2 -7.76 -1.61 -12.96
N GLN A 3 -8.67 -2.46 -12.46
CA GLN A 3 -9.14 -2.36 -11.07
C GLN A 3 -7.98 -2.49 -10.08
N LYS A 4 -7.04 -3.42 -10.34
CA LYS A 4 -5.81 -3.63 -9.57
C LYS A 4 -4.95 -2.37 -9.51
N GLU A 5 -4.66 -1.76 -10.67
CA GLU A 5 -3.89 -0.51 -10.74
C GLU A 5 -4.54 0.64 -9.99
N THR A 6 -5.87 0.75 -10.09
CA THR A 6 -6.62 1.81 -9.40
C THR A 6 -6.54 1.65 -7.88
N MET A 7 -6.64 0.41 -7.37
CA MET A 7 -6.52 0.14 -5.94
C MET A 7 -5.07 0.29 -5.45
N LEU A 8 -4.07 -0.09 -6.24
CA LEU A 8 -2.66 0.18 -5.95
C LEU A 8 -2.37 1.68 -5.85
N LYS A 9 -2.91 2.49 -6.76
CA LYS A 9 -2.76 3.96 -6.69
C LYS A 9 -3.39 4.54 -5.43
N LYS A 10 -4.59 4.07 -5.05
CA LYS A 10 -5.24 4.49 -3.80
C LYS A 10 -4.41 4.10 -2.57
N LEU A 11 -3.86 2.88 -2.56
CA LEU A 11 -3.01 2.40 -1.49
C LEU A 11 -1.72 3.23 -1.38
N SER A 12 -1.06 3.49 -2.51
CA SER A 12 0.15 4.31 -2.59
C SER A 12 -0.11 5.74 -2.10
N ALA A 13 -1.23 6.36 -2.49
CA ALA A 13 -1.60 7.69 -2.00
C ALA A 13 -1.83 7.70 -0.47
N ALA A 14 -2.50 6.69 0.07
CA ALA A 14 -2.72 6.56 1.51
C ALA A 14 -1.39 6.37 2.28
N GLN A 15 -0.47 5.56 1.72
CA GLN A 15 0.85 5.35 2.28
C GLN A 15 1.69 6.63 2.27
N PHE A 16 1.64 7.40 1.18
CA PHE A 16 2.31 8.68 1.07
C PHE A 16 1.81 9.66 2.14
N THR A 17 0.49 9.81 2.30
CA THR A 17 -0.07 10.66 3.37
C THR A 17 0.38 10.24 4.76
N LEU A 18 0.41 8.94 5.04
CA LEU A 18 0.89 8.43 6.32
C LEU A 18 2.35 8.84 6.57
N TRP A 19 3.21 8.70 5.54
CA TRP A 19 4.63 9.02 5.64
C TRP A 19 4.90 10.52 5.81
N GLU A 20 4.16 11.38 5.10
CA GLU A 20 4.30 12.83 5.24
C GLU A 20 3.94 13.30 6.65
N ILE A 21 2.87 12.75 7.24
CA ILE A 21 2.50 13.09 8.62
C ILE A 21 3.57 12.57 9.60
N HIS A 22 4.12 11.38 9.37
CA HIS A 22 5.22 10.84 10.19
C HIS A 22 6.42 11.78 10.18
N LEU A 23 6.86 12.19 8.99
CA LEU A 23 7.99 13.12 8.83
C LEU A 23 7.71 14.50 9.43
N TYR A 24 6.45 14.97 9.36
CA TYR A 24 6.05 16.20 10.04
C TYR A 24 6.24 16.08 11.57
N LEU A 25 5.80 14.96 12.16
CA LEU A 25 5.88 14.73 13.60
C LEU A 25 7.32 14.61 14.13
N ASP A 26 8.29 14.22 13.29
CA ASP A 26 9.72 14.26 13.66
C ASP A 26 10.18 15.67 14.06
N THR A 27 9.55 16.70 13.50
CA THR A 27 9.85 18.11 13.81
C THR A 27 8.86 18.73 14.80
N HIS A 28 7.64 18.19 14.92
CA HIS A 28 6.57 18.69 15.78
C HIS A 28 5.97 17.56 16.66
N PRO A 29 6.74 16.97 17.59
CA PRO A 29 6.34 15.75 18.30
C PRO A 29 5.15 15.94 19.27
N TRP A 30 4.84 17.19 19.64
CA TRP A 30 3.78 17.52 20.59
C TRP A 30 2.46 17.94 19.92
N ASP A 31 2.39 17.91 18.58
CA ASP A 31 1.15 18.20 17.86
C ASP A 31 0.19 17.00 17.93
N LEU A 32 -0.64 17.00 18.97
CA LEU A 32 -1.63 15.95 19.21
C LEU A 32 -2.67 15.83 18.07
N GLN A 33 -2.93 16.90 17.32
CA GLN A 33 -3.85 16.84 16.18
C GLN A 33 -3.23 16.03 15.05
N MET A 34 -1.93 16.24 14.79
CA MET A 34 -1.20 15.49 13.78
C MET A 34 -0.93 14.04 14.20
N VAL A 35 -0.79 13.75 15.50
CA VAL A 35 -0.76 12.37 16.02
C VAL A 35 -2.09 11.65 15.74
N ASP A 36 -3.23 12.29 15.99
CA ASP A 36 -4.54 11.71 15.67
C ASP A 36 -4.73 11.53 14.16
N ALA A 37 -4.29 12.51 13.36
CA ALA A 37 -4.30 12.42 11.90
C ALA A 37 -3.43 11.26 11.39
N HIS A 38 -2.25 11.03 11.97
CA HIS A 38 -1.37 9.91 11.66
C HIS A 38 -2.09 8.58 11.94
N ASN A 39 -2.72 8.44 13.11
CA ASN A 39 -3.44 7.23 13.48
C ASN A 39 -4.61 6.95 12.51
N LYS A 40 -5.37 7.98 12.13
CA LYS A 40 -6.44 7.88 11.13
C LYS A 40 -5.90 7.47 9.75
N ALA A 41 -4.79 8.06 9.32
CA ALA A 41 -4.12 7.71 8.07
C ALA A 41 -3.64 6.25 8.09
N ALA A 42 -3.06 5.79 9.21
CA ALA A 42 -2.60 4.41 9.38
C ALA A 42 -3.77 3.41 9.32
N MET A 43 -4.89 3.71 9.98
CA MET A 43 -6.11 2.88 9.89
C MET A 43 -6.64 2.82 8.45
N ARG A 44 -6.69 3.94 7.75
CA ARG A 44 -7.13 4.00 6.35
C ARG A 44 -6.21 3.19 5.42
N TYR A 45 -4.89 3.36 5.56
CA TYR A 45 -3.91 2.59 4.80
C TYR A 45 -4.09 1.09 5.03
N LYS A 46 -4.21 0.66 6.29
CA LYS A 46 -4.42 -0.75 6.65
C LYS A 46 -5.72 -1.31 6.07
N ALA A 47 -6.82 -0.55 6.09
CA ALA A 47 -8.09 -0.99 5.52
C ALA A 47 -8.00 -1.20 4.01
N ILE A 48 -7.40 -0.26 3.27
CA ILE A 48 -7.20 -0.38 1.81
C ILE A 48 -6.24 -1.55 1.50
N LEU A 49 -5.21 -1.73 2.32
CA LEU A 49 -4.27 -2.85 2.17
C LEU A 49 -4.97 -4.19 2.33
N CYS A 50 -5.78 -4.37 3.39
CA CYS A 50 -6.57 -5.58 3.59
C CYS A 50 -7.52 -5.85 2.42
N GLU A 51 -8.27 -4.83 1.98
CA GLU A 51 -9.17 -4.97 0.83
C GLU A 51 -8.42 -5.36 -0.46
N PHE A 52 -7.22 -4.84 -0.66
CA PHE A 52 -6.39 -5.18 -1.80
C PHE A 52 -5.89 -6.63 -1.71
N GLU A 53 -5.36 -7.03 -0.56
CA GLU A 53 -4.80 -8.37 -0.33
C GLU A 53 -5.87 -9.46 -0.43
N GLU A 54 -7.10 -9.19 0.05
CA GLU A 54 -8.25 -10.09 -0.09
C GLU A 54 -8.67 -10.31 -1.56
N LYS A 55 -8.53 -9.29 -2.41
CA LYS A 55 -9.00 -9.33 -3.80
C LYS A 55 -7.96 -9.83 -4.79
N PHE A 56 -6.67 -9.62 -4.53
CA PHE A 56 -5.62 -9.88 -5.50
C PHE A 56 -4.57 -10.84 -4.95
N CYS A 57 -3.66 -10.34 -4.13
CA CYS A 57 -2.58 -11.10 -3.54
C CYS A 57 -1.92 -10.31 -2.40
N PRO A 58 -1.20 -11.00 -1.50
CA PRO A 58 -0.35 -10.35 -0.50
C PRO A 58 0.67 -9.42 -1.15
N LEU A 59 0.78 -8.18 -0.65
CA LEU A 59 1.78 -7.23 -1.16
C LEU A 59 3.15 -7.37 -0.50
N THR A 60 3.22 -8.09 0.62
CA THR A 60 4.46 -8.30 1.38
C THR A 60 4.68 -9.77 1.65
N ALA A 61 5.93 -10.21 1.56
CA ALA A 61 6.30 -11.62 1.77
C ALA A 61 5.88 -12.14 3.16
N ALA A 62 5.94 -11.28 4.19
CA ALA A 62 5.54 -11.61 5.56
C ALA A 62 4.07 -12.03 5.70
N LYS A 63 3.21 -11.64 4.75
CA LYS A 63 1.78 -11.98 4.72
C LYS A 63 1.44 -13.07 3.71
N SER A 64 2.40 -13.53 2.94
CA SER A 64 2.19 -14.62 1.99
C SER A 64 2.15 -15.96 2.70
N GLN A 65 1.22 -16.85 2.31
CA GLN A 65 1.23 -18.23 2.78
C GLN A 65 1.93 -19.11 1.74
N GLY A 66 3.14 -19.57 2.06
CA GLY A 66 3.91 -20.48 1.20
C GLY A 66 4.50 -19.79 -0.04
N PHE A 67 4.03 -20.19 -1.22
CA PHE A 67 4.64 -19.85 -2.51
C PHE A 67 3.82 -18.84 -3.33
N GLU A 68 2.88 -18.12 -2.72
CA GLU A 68 2.00 -17.18 -3.44
C GLU A 68 2.74 -16.05 -4.14
N TRP A 69 3.93 -15.69 -3.64
CA TRP A 69 4.84 -14.73 -4.29
C TRP A 69 5.48 -15.28 -5.58
N LEU A 70 5.41 -16.60 -5.83
CA LEU A 70 5.79 -17.22 -7.10
C LEU A 70 4.66 -17.18 -8.14
N LYS A 71 3.42 -16.82 -7.75
CA LYS A 71 2.31 -16.72 -8.70
C LYS A 71 2.51 -15.49 -9.57
N GLY A 72 2.70 -15.73 -10.87
CA GLY A 72 2.87 -14.69 -11.87
C GLY A 72 1.63 -13.81 -12.08
N PRO A 73 1.73 -12.79 -12.94
CA PRO A 73 2.90 -12.48 -13.76
C PRO A 73 4.01 -11.78 -12.96
N TRP A 74 5.24 -12.23 -13.14
CA TRP A 74 6.43 -11.55 -12.63
C TRP A 74 6.66 -10.22 -13.35
N PRO A 75 7.35 -9.25 -12.73
CA PRO A 75 7.58 -7.93 -13.35
C PRO A 75 8.26 -7.98 -14.73
N TRP A 76 9.04 -9.03 -15.02
CA TRP A 76 9.70 -9.27 -16.31
C TRP A 76 8.91 -10.19 -17.26
N GLU A 77 7.80 -10.77 -16.82
CA GLU A 77 6.90 -11.57 -17.70
C GLU A 77 5.94 -10.69 -18.49
N TYR A 78 5.91 -9.39 -18.21
CA TYR A 78 5.36 -8.40 -19.15
C TYR A 78 6.37 -8.19 -20.28
N GLU A 79 6.62 -9.23 -21.09
CA GLU A 79 7.19 -9.01 -22.40
C GLU A 79 6.18 -8.24 -23.25
N GLU A 80 6.72 -7.23 -23.91
CA GLU A 80 6.07 -6.38 -24.90
C GLU A 80 5.13 -7.22 -25.77
N CYS A 81 3.89 -6.76 -25.93
CA CYS A 81 3.10 -7.12 -27.10
C CYS A 81 3.83 -6.52 -28.32
N GLY A 82 4.89 -7.20 -28.75
CA GLY A 82 5.62 -6.94 -29.98
C GLY A 82 4.78 -7.42 -31.15
N CYS A 83 3.77 -6.63 -31.51
CA CYS A 83 3.06 -6.61 -32.78
C CYS A 83 2.65 -5.17 -33.06
#